data_AF-A0A941UYH3-F1
#
_entry.id   AF-A0A941UYH3-F1
#
_cell.length_a   1.000
_cell.length_b   1.000
_cell.length_c   1.000
_cell.angle_alpha   90.00
_cell.angle_beta   90.00
_cell.angle_gamma   90.00
#
_symmetry.space_group_name_H-M   'P 1'
#
loop_
_entity.id
_entity.type
_entity.pdbx_description
1 polymer ?
#
loop_
_entity_poly.entity_id
_entity_poly.type
_entity_poly.pdbx_seq_one_letter_code
_entity_poly.pdbx_strand_id
1 'polypeptide(L)' 'VLRGAVEAAGGHATRFRGGDRRADVFHPLSPALAQIQRNLKQSFDPNGIFNPGRMYPDG' A
#
# COMPACT_ATOMS: atom_id res chain seq x y z
N VAL A 1 10.35 -12.00 7.05
CA VAL A 1 11.40 -12.67 6.24
C VAL A 1 11.33 -12.29 4.77
N LEU A 2 10.28 -12.65 4.01
CA LEU A 2 10.21 -12.36 2.56
C LEU A 2 10.36 -10.87 2.19
N ARG A 3 9.69 -9.96 2.90
CA ARG A 3 9.76 -8.51 2.61
C ARG A 3 11.17 -7.93 2.77
N GLY A 4 11.82 -8.19 3.91
CA GLY A 4 13.18 -7.70 4.15
C GLY A 4 14.21 -8.27 3.16
N ALA A 5 14.01 -9.51 2.70
CA ALA A 5 14.88 -10.11 1.69
C ALA A 5 14.75 -9.45 0.31
N VAL A 6 13.51 -9.14 -0.14
CA VAL A 6 13.32 -8.42 -1.41
C VAL A 6 13.76 -6.97 -1.32
N GLU A 7 13.57 -6.32 -0.17
CA GLU A 7 13.98 -4.92 0.06
C GLU A 7 15.51 -4.78 0.01
N ALA A 8 16.25 -5.71 0.63
CA ALA A 8 17.71 -5.75 0.54
C ALA A 8 18.23 -5.95 -0.90
N ALA A 9 17.42 -6.54 -1.78
CA ALA A 9 17.71 -6.70 -3.20
C ALA A 9 17.18 -5.53 -4.06
N GLY A 10 16.60 -4.49 -3.46
CA GLY A 10 15.99 -3.36 -4.16
C GLY A 10 14.66 -3.67 -4.85
N GLY A 11 14.03 -4.80 -4.51
CA GLY A 11 12.81 -5.32 -5.11
C GLY A 11 11.57 -5.16 -4.23
N HIS A 12 10.41 -5.52 -4.79
CA HIS A 12 9.11 -5.43 -4.13
C HIS A 12 8.37 -6.77 -4.18
N ALA A 13 7.66 -7.12 -3.11
CA ALA A 13 6.83 -8.32 -3.05
C ALA A 13 5.33 -7.93 -3.01
N THR A 14 4.57 -8.43 -3.98
CA THR A 14 3.12 -8.23 -4.09
C THR A 14 2.41 -9.57 -4.12
N ARG A 15 1.41 -9.75 -3.25
CA ARG A 15 0.61 -10.99 -3.24
C ARG A 15 -0.54 -10.90 -4.25
N PHE A 16 -0.56 -11.79 -5.24
CA PHE A 16 -1.58 -11.79 -6.30
C PHE A 16 -2.83 -12.64 -6.00
N ARG A 17 -2.73 -13.69 -5.17
CA ARG A 17 -3.83 -14.60 -4.83
C ARG A 17 -3.72 -15.12 -3.39
N GLY A 18 -4.86 -15.34 -2.75
CA GLY A 18 -4.96 -15.80 -1.35
C GLY A 18 -4.60 -14.72 -0.31
N GLY A 19 -4.87 -15.00 0.97
CA GLY A 19 -4.58 -14.11 2.10
C GLY A 19 -5.75 -13.23 2.54
N ASP A 20 -5.58 -12.59 3.70
CA ASP A 20 -6.54 -11.60 4.21
C ASP A 20 -6.51 -10.35 3.34
N ARG A 21 -7.66 -9.99 2.76
CA ARG A 21 -7.83 -8.81 1.90
C ARG A 21 -7.78 -7.50 2.69
N ARG A 22 -7.80 -7.58 4.02
CA ARG A 22 -7.60 -6.46 4.95
C ARG A 22 -6.14 -6.28 5.36
N ALA A 23 -5.29 -7.29 5.17
CA ALA A 23 -3.87 -7.23 5.49
C ALA A 23 -3.03 -6.74 4.30
N ASP A 24 -1.81 -6.27 4.59
CA ASP A 24 -0.87 -5.65 3.63
C ASP A 24 -0.61 -6.52 2.38
N VAL A 25 -1.39 -6.28 1.32
CA VAL A 25 -1.24 -6.98 0.03
C VAL A 25 -0.01 -6.47 -0.74
N PHE A 26 0.35 -5.20 -0.53
CA PHE A 26 1.45 -4.52 -1.20
C PHE A 26 2.71 -4.49 -0.33
N HIS A 27 3.87 -4.33 -0.96
CA HIS A 27 5.09 -3.97 -0.25
C HIS A 27 4.94 -2.56 0.34
N PRO A 28 5.31 -2.33 1.61
CA PRO A 28 5.23 -1.00 2.21
C PRO A 28 5.99 0.02 1.37
N LEU A 29 5.39 1.18 1.15
CA LEU A 29 6.06 2.28 0.46
C LEU A 29 7.01 2.99 1.40
N SER A 30 8.06 3.57 0.83
CA SER A 30 8.86 4.56 1.55
C SER A 30 7.95 5.72 2.00
N PRO A 31 8.27 6.40 3.10
CA PRO A 31 7.41 7.48 3.63
C PRO A 31 7.11 8.58 2.60
N ALA A 32 8.08 8.94 1.75
CA ALA A 32 7.91 9.95 0.71
C ALA A 32 6.91 9.50 -0.38
N LEU A 33 7.03 8.26 -0.86
CA LEU A 33 6.10 7.71 -1.86
C LEU A 33 4.69 7.56 -1.27
N ALA A 34 4.58 7.09 -0.03
CA ALA A 34 3.30 7.00 0.68
C ALA A 34 2.60 8.37 0.75
N GLN A 35 3.34 9.45 1.04
CA GLN A 35 2.76 10.79 1.09
C GLN A 35 2.24 11.26 -0.28
N ILE A 36 3.03 11.08 -1.35
CA ILE A 36 2.61 11.44 -2.71
C ILE A 36 1.33 10.68 -3.08
N GLN A 37 1.30 9.38 -2.78
CA GLN A 37 0.19 8.51 -3.14
C GLN A 37 -1.09 8.85 -2.36
N ARG A 38 -0.98 9.25 -1.08
CA ARG A 38 -2.10 9.80 -0.30
C ARG A 38 -2.64 11.11 -0.88
N ASN A 39 -1.76 12.06 -1.21
CA ASN A 39 -2.17 13.34 -1.81
C ASN A 39 -2.90 13.14 -3.14
N LEU A 40 -2.42 12.21 -3.97
CA LEU A 40 -3.10 11.81 -5.19
C LEU A 40 -4.48 11.21 -4.89
N LYS A 41 -4.57 10.21 -3.99
CA LYS A 41 -5.87 9.62 -3.62
C LYS A 41 -6.87 10.67 -3.15
N GLN A 42 -6.44 11.61 -2.29
CA GLN A 42 -7.31 12.66 -1.78
C GLN A 42 -7.79 13.62 -2.88
N SER A 43 -6.95 13.91 -3.87
CA SER A 43 -7.31 14.76 -5.01
C SER A 43 -8.36 14.11 -5.92
N PHE A 44 -8.30 12.78 -6.08
CA PHE A 44 -9.23 12.02 -6.93
C PHE A 44 -10.49 11.53 -6.20
N ASP A 45 -10.41 11.34 -4.89
CA ASP A 45 -11.49 10.80 -4.05
C ASP A 45 -11.55 11.53 -2.69
N PRO A 46 -11.95 12.82 -2.67
CA PRO A 46 -11.96 13.62 -1.44
C PRO A 46 -12.90 13.08 -0.36
N ASN A 47 -13.96 12.38 -0.79
CA ASN A 47 -14.97 11.80 0.09
C ASN A 47 -14.67 10.34 0.48
N GLY A 48 -13.55 9.77 0.01
CA GLY A 48 -13.15 8.40 0.36
C GLY A 48 -14.11 7.30 -0.08
N ILE A 49 -14.87 7.51 -1.16
CA ILE A 49 -15.89 6.58 -1.67
C ILE A 49 -15.24 5.31 -2.21
N PHE A 50 -14.04 5.41 -2.80
CA PHE A 50 -13.38 4.27 -3.42
C PHE A 50 -12.45 3.55 -2.45
N ASN A 51 -12.73 2.25 -2.24
CA ASN A 51 -11.92 1.33 -1.44
C ASN A 51 -11.67 1.82 0.02
N PRO A 52 -12.73 2.11 0.80
CA PRO A 52 -12.60 2.58 2.18
C PRO A 52 -11.87 1.53 3.04
N GLY A 53 -10.93 1.99 3.88
CA GLY A 53 -10.13 1.13 4.76
C GLY A 53 -9.16 0.20 4.03
N ARG A 54 -8.83 0.47 2.76
CA ARG A 54 -7.85 -0.29 1.97
C ARG A 54 -6.70 0.61 1.52
N MET A 55 -5.59 -0.01 1.16
CA MET A 55 -4.33 0.60 0.65
C MET A 55 -3.51 1.38 1.68
N TYR A 56 -4.14 2.12 2.60
CA TYR A 56 -3.44 2.82 3.68
C TYR A 56 -4.03 2.39 5.03
N PRO A 57 -3.21 2.11 6.05
CA PRO A 57 -3.69 1.76 7.39
C PRO A 57 -4.47 2.90 8.06
N ASP A 58 -4.21 4.13 7.65
CA ASP A 58 -4.79 5.34 8.20
C ASP A 58 -5.72 5.99 7.16
N GLY A 59 -7.02 5.93 7.45
CA GLY A 59 -8.01 6.86 6.91
C GLY A 59 -8.32 7.92 7.96
#